data_AF-A0A160PMR8-F1
#
_entry.id   AF-A0A160PMR8-F1
#
_cell.length_a   1.000
_cell.length_b   1.000
_cell.length_c   1.000
_cell.angle_alpha   90.00
_cell.angle_beta   90.00
_cell.angle_gamma   90.00
#
_symmetry.space_group_name_H-M   'P 1'
#
loop_
_entity.id
_entity.type
_entity.pdbx_description
1 polymer ?
#
loop_
_entity_poly.entity_id
_entity_poly.type
_entity_poly.pdbx_seq_one_letter_code
_entity_poly.pdbx_strand_id
1 'polypeptide(L)'
;MLILALVMVGALVLQASHILPFTPIWATQAKAARTCDPGERMSLLVLNVLQSNRDYGAALNLVASRSPDLVLLLETDESWREAMAPMRDRYPERVEQPQDNTYGLLFYSRFPLRDATVRHLLQEDVPSLRTAIVLPDGEHVTFHGLHPRPPHPGHSSAPRDAELVMVAREVAETRGPTIVAGDLNDVAWSRTNALFQNISGLLDPRQGRGLFSTFHARYPFARWPLDHVFYSEHFLLSGMERLGDVGSDHFPIWVELCRAPHASAKQETPEASTEDHRDAREAIEAVR
;
A
#
# COMPACT_ATOMS: atom_id res chain seq x y z
N MET A 1 29.88 23.46 21.16
CA MET A 1 29.87 22.02 20.81
C MET A 1 28.88 21.21 21.64
N LEU A 2 28.80 21.38 22.97
CA LEU A 2 27.87 20.63 23.84
C LEU A 2 26.38 20.83 23.47
N ILE A 3 25.94 22.07 23.24
CA ILE A 3 24.54 22.37 22.86
C ILE A 3 24.16 21.69 21.55
N LEU A 4 25.01 21.79 20.53
CA LEU A 4 24.79 21.12 19.24
C LEU A 4 24.68 19.60 19.41
N ALA A 5 25.56 18.99 20.22
CA ALA A 5 25.51 17.57 20.50
C ALA A 5 24.18 17.17 21.20
N LEU A 6 23.72 17.96 22.18
CA LEU A 6 22.45 17.72 22.85
C LEU A 6 21.25 17.82 21.89
N VAL A 7 21.24 18.81 21.00
CA VAL A 7 20.20 18.97 19.98
C VAL A 7 20.20 17.78 19.01
N MET A 8 21.38 17.33 18.55
CA MET A 8 21.50 16.17 17.67
C MET A 8 21.05 14.87 18.35
N VAL A 9 21.38 14.68 19.63
CA VAL A 9 20.91 13.53 20.40
C VAL A 9 19.39 13.59 20.57
N GLY A 10 18.83 14.76 20.90
CA GLY A 10 17.38 14.93 21.00
C GLY A 10 16.66 14.62 19.68
N ALA A 11 17.18 15.11 18.56
CA ALA A 11 16.65 14.80 17.23
C ALA A 11 16.75 13.31 16.90
N LEU A 12 17.86 12.65 17.24
CA LEU A 12 18.03 11.21 17.03
C LEU A 12 17.02 10.40 17.84
N VAL A 13 16.81 10.75 19.12
CA VAL A 13 15.83 10.08 19.98
C VAL A 13 14.42 10.25 19.42
N LEU A 14 14.06 11.46 18.95
CA LEU A 14 12.77 11.70 18.32
C LEU A 14 12.57 10.85 17.06
N GLN A 15 13.54 10.84 16.15
CA GLN A 15 13.47 10.00 14.94
C GLN A 15 13.42 8.51 15.28
N ALA A 16 14.21 8.07 16.25
CA ALA A 16 14.18 6.69 16.74
C ALA A 16 12.81 6.32 17.29
N SER A 17 12.13 7.21 18.02
CA SER A 17 10.77 6.94 18.54
C SER A 17 9.72 6.76 17.44
N HIS A 18 9.87 7.44 16.29
CA HIS A 18 8.98 7.27 15.14
C HIS A 18 9.26 5.98 14.37
N ILE A 19 10.52 5.54 14.32
CA ILE A 19 10.96 4.34 13.60
C ILE A 19 10.75 3.06 14.45
N LEU A 20 10.85 3.18 15.77
CA LEU A 20 10.78 2.06 16.71
C LEU A 20 9.57 1.13 16.50
N PRO A 21 8.34 1.62 16.22
CA PRO A 21 7.19 0.78 15.91
C PRO A 21 7.39 -0.18 14.75
N PHE A 22 8.27 0.14 13.80
CA PHE A 22 8.56 -0.64 12.61
C PHE A 22 9.77 -1.55 12.79
N THR A 23 10.05 -1.98 14.02
CA THR A 23 11.14 -2.90 14.36
C THR A 23 10.59 -4.17 15.02
N PRO A 24 11.30 -5.31 14.98
CA PRO A 24 10.85 -6.56 15.60
C PRO A 24 10.72 -6.52 17.13
N ILE A 25 11.22 -5.48 17.79
CA ILE A 25 11.13 -5.32 19.25
C ILE A 25 9.83 -4.65 19.70
N TRP A 26 9.09 -4.05 18.77
CA TRP A 26 7.79 -3.45 19.07
C TRP A 26 6.66 -4.48 19.03
N ALA A 27 5.55 -4.20 19.70
CA ALA A 27 4.38 -5.05 19.65
C ALA A 27 3.76 -5.06 18.24
N THR A 28 3.38 -6.24 17.75
CA THR A 28 2.72 -6.36 16.45
C THR A 28 1.31 -5.75 16.50
N GLN A 29 1.04 -4.78 15.62
CA GLN A 29 -0.29 -4.18 15.47
C GLN A 29 -1.25 -5.18 14.81
N ALA A 30 -0.96 -5.58 13.57
CA ALA A 30 -1.72 -6.63 12.92
C ALA A 30 -1.35 -8.01 13.47
N LYS A 31 -2.33 -8.78 13.92
CA LYS A 31 -2.14 -10.11 14.51
C LYS A 31 -1.87 -11.14 13.42
N ALA A 32 -1.03 -12.12 13.75
CA ALA A 32 -0.71 -13.21 12.84
C ALA A 32 -1.85 -14.25 12.78
N ALA A 33 -2.11 -14.79 11.59
CA ALA A 33 -2.98 -15.94 11.42
C ALA A 33 -2.26 -17.20 11.93
N ARG A 34 -2.88 -17.94 12.86
CA ARG A 34 -2.36 -19.26 13.30
C ARG A 34 -2.76 -20.39 12.34
N THR A 35 -3.95 -20.26 11.78
CA THR A 35 -4.55 -21.17 10.80
C THR A 35 -5.35 -20.31 9.83
N CYS A 36 -5.37 -20.70 8.56
CA CYS A 36 -6.19 -20.03 7.55
C CYS A 36 -6.67 -21.05 6.53
N ASP A 37 -7.99 -21.16 6.37
CA ASP A 37 -8.57 -22.06 5.39
C ASP A 37 -8.27 -21.56 3.98
N PRO A 38 -8.06 -22.45 2.99
CA PRO A 38 -7.71 -22.03 1.64
C PRO A 38 -8.70 -21.04 1.00
N GLY A 39 -9.99 -21.15 1.31
CA GLY A 39 -11.02 -20.23 0.80
C GLY A 39 -11.05 -18.86 1.47
N GLU A 40 -10.40 -18.71 2.63
CA GLU A 40 -10.29 -17.45 3.39
C GLU A 40 -8.98 -16.71 3.12
N ARG A 41 -8.08 -17.34 2.38
CA ARG A 41 -6.74 -16.84 2.08
C ARG A 41 -6.74 -16.02 0.81
N MET A 42 -6.04 -14.91 0.85
CA MET A 42 -5.83 -14.06 -0.31
C MET A 42 -4.43 -13.47 -0.29
N SER A 43 -3.73 -13.57 -1.40
CA SER A 43 -2.39 -13.02 -1.58
C SER A 43 -2.37 -11.87 -2.57
N LEU A 44 -1.61 -10.82 -2.26
CA LEU A 44 -1.42 -9.63 -3.07
C LEU A 44 0.07 -9.39 -3.32
N LEU A 45 0.41 -9.11 -4.56
CA LEU A 45 1.72 -8.60 -4.97
C LEU A 45 1.58 -7.17 -5.47
N VAL A 46 2.39 -6.26 -4.92
CA VAL A 46 2.47 -4.86 -5.36
C VAL A 46 3.87 -4.60 -5.88
N LEU A 47 3.96 -3.96 -7.04
CA LEU A 47 5.23 -3.60 -7.66
C LEU A 47 5.11 -2.26 -8.41
N ASN A 48 5.82 -1.25 -7.95
CA ASN A 48 6.23 -0.15 -8.82
C ASN A 48 7.29 -0.66 -9.80
N VAL A 49 6.95 -0.69 -11.10
CA VAL A 49 7.79 -1.35 -12.11
C VAL A 49 8.96 -0.50 -12.58
N LEU A 50 9.00 0.79 -12.20
CA LEU A 50 9.77 1.86 -12.83
C LEU A 50 9.41 1.98 -14.32
N GLN A 51 8.67 3.02 -14.72
CA GLN A 51 8.10 3.08 -16.08
C GLN A 51 9.12 2.84 -17.19
N SER A 52 10.37 3.29 -17.03
CA SER A 52 11.46 3.11 -18.01
C SER A 52 12.08 1.71 -18.06
N ASN A 53 11.81 0.86 -17.06
CA ASN A 53 12.27 -0.53 -17.03
C ASN A 53 11.59 -1.34 -18.14
N ARG A 54 12.36 -2.19 -18.81
CA ARG A 54 11.92 -3.04 -19.93
C ARG A 54 12.19 -4.52 -19.69
N ASP A 55 12.68 -4.89 -18.50
CA ASP A 55 12.80 -6.30 -18.11
C ASP A 55 11.44 -6.87 -17.67
N TYR A 56 10.53 -6.96 -18.64
CA TYR A 56 9.20 -7.53 -18.42
C TYR A 56 9.25 -8.99 -17.98
N GLY A 57 10.30 -9.70 -18.41
CA GLY A 57 10.52 -11.11 -18.07
C GLY A 57 10.73 -11.31 -16.57
N ALA A 58 11.49 -10.43 -15.90
CA ALA A 58 11.66 -10.49 -14.46
C ALA A 58 10.33 -10.38 -13.70
N ALA A 59 9.45 -9.44 -14.08
CA ALA A 59 8.14 -9.27 -13.49
C ALA A 59 7.22 -10.48 -13.75
N LEU A 60 7.16 -10.99 -14.99
CA LEU A 60 6.38 -12.18 -15.34
C LEU A 60 6.85 -13.42 -14.58
N ASN A 61 8.16 -13.64 -14.48
CA ASN A 61 8.75 -14.75 -13.73
C ASN A 61 8.45 -14.65 -12.24
N LEU A 62 8.47 -13.44 -11.68
CA LEU A 62 8.09 -13.20 -10.29
C LEU A 62 6.62 -13.58 -10.04
N VAL A 63 5.70 -13.07 -10.86
CA VAL A 63 4.27 -13.39 -10.76
C VAL A 63 4.03 -14.89 -10.95
N ALA A 64 4.69 -15.52 -11.91
CA ALA A 64 4.55 -16.95 -12.15
C ALA A 64 5.04 -17.78 -10.95
N SER A 65 6.20 -17.45 -10.39
CA SER A 65 6.80 -18.18 -9.27
C SER A 65 6.05 -18.00 -7.95
N ARG A 66 5.62 -16.77 -7.64
CA ARG A 66 4.86 -16.47 -6.41
C ARG A 66 3.39 -16.79 -6.52
N SER A 67 2.85 -16.80 -7.74
CA SER A 67 1.46 -17.17 -8.01
C SER A 67 0.43 -16.43 -7.13
N PRO A 68 0.52 -15.09 -6.93
CA PRO A 68 -0.40 -14.37 -6.06
C PRO A 68 -1.83 -14.38 -6.61
N ASP A 69 -2.83 -14.08 -5.79
CA ASP A 69 -4.23 -14.00 -6.22
C ASP A 69 -4.57 -12.65 -6.86
N LEU A 70 -3.90 -11.60 -6.38
CA LEU A 70 -3.99 -10.23 -6.86
C LEU A 70 -2.60 -9.69 -7.22
N VAL A 71 -2.52 -8.89 -8.28
CA VAL A 71 -1.30 -8.18 -8.68
C VAL A 71 -1.64 -6.73 -8.96
N LEU A 72 -0.95 -5.79 -8.31
CA LEU A 72 -0.97 -4.36 -8.61
C LEU A 72 0.41 -3.95 -9.16
N LEU A 73 0.43 -3.52 -10.41
CA LEU A 73 1.60 -2.92 -11.05
C LEU A 73 1.39 -1.41 -11.16
N LEU A 74 2.37 -0.63 -10.72
CA LEU A 74 2.38 0.83 -10.78
C LEU A 74 3.46 1.30 -11.75
N GLU A 75 3.37 2.56 -12.19
CA GLU A 75 4.22 3.17 -13.21
C GLU A 75 4.20 2.44 -14.57
N THR A 76 3.04 1.96 -14.99
CA THR A 76 2.90 1.18 -16.21
C THR A 76 2.50 2.03 -17.41
N ASP A 77 3.11 1.74 -18.56
CA ASP A 77 2.77 2.32 -19.86
C ASP A 77 2.16 1.26 -20.80
N GLU A 78 1.90 1.66 -22.04
CA GLU A 78 1.31 0.76 -23.03
C GLU A 78 2.20 -0.45 -23.32
N SER A 79 3.53 -0.28 -23.30
CA SER A 79 4.47 -1.38 -23.52
C SER A 79 4.41 -2.39 -22.35
N TRP A 80 4.25 -1.91 -21.12
CA TRP A 80 3.98 -2.77 -19.95
C TRP A 80 2.66 -3.52 -20.09
N ARG A 81 1.57 -2.86 -20.52
CA ARG A 81 0.28 -3.52 -20.75
C ARG A 81 0.39 -4.65 -21.77
N GLU A 82 1.06 -4.40 -22.88
CA GLU A 82 1.29 -5.41 -23.93
C GLU A 82 2.14 -6.56 -23.41
N ALA A 83 3.24 -6.26 -22.71
CA ALA A 83 4.14 -7.27 -22.17
C ALA A 83 3.50 -8.16 -21.10
N MET A 84 2.53 -7.63 -20.33
CA MET A 84 1.77 -8.39 -19.33
C MET A 84 0.63 -9.22 -19.93
N ALA A 85 0.41 -9.21 -21.26
CA ALA A 85 -0.62 -10.02 -21.90
C ALA A 85 -0.65 -11.51 -21.48
N PRO A 86 0.48 -12.21 -21.25
CA PRO A 86 0.48 -13.59 -20.76
C PRO A 86 -0.18 -13.80 -19.39
N MET A 87 -0.32 -12.74 -18.57
CA MET A 87 -1.01 -12.84 -17.28
C MET A 87 -2.52 -13.05 -17.44
N ARG A 88 -3.11 -12.63 -18.56
CA ARG A 88 -4.58 -12.60 -18.76
C ARG A 88 -5.24 -13.98 -18.68
N ASP A 89 -4.52 -15.04 -19.05
CA ASP A 89 -5.03 -16.41 -18.95
C ASP A 89 -5.17 -16.87 -17.49
N ARG A 90 -4.28 -16.39 -16.61
CA ARG A 90 -4.24 -16.77 -15.20
C ARG A 90 -5.02 -15.80 -14.31
N TYR A 91 -5.18 -14.56 -14.75
CA TYR A 91 -5.87 -13.48 -14.07
C TYR A 91 -6.96 -12.94 -15.01
N PRO A 92 -8.13 -13.61 -15.08
CA PRO A 92 -9.18 -13.26 -16.04
C PRO A 92 -9.74 -11.85 -15.79
N GLU A 93 -9.71 -11.40 -14.54
CA GLU A 93 -10.27 -10.14 -14.08
C GLU A 93 -9.18 -9.10 -13.96
N ARG A 94 -9.39 -7.93 -14.56
CA ARG A 94 -8.33 -6.91 -14.67
C ARG A 94 -8.87 -5.51 -14.87
N VAL A 95 -8.07 -4.55 -14.44
CA VAL A 95 -8.20 -3.12 -14.77
C VAL A 95 -6.86 -2.66 -15.31
N GLU A 96 -6.84 -2.22 -16.56
CA GLU A 96 -5.61 -1.82 -17.25
C GLU A 96 -5.70 -0.34 -17.63
N GLN A 97 -5.00 0.53 -16.88
CA GLN A 97 -4.90 1.98 -17.12
C GLN A 97 -3.42 2.36 -17.32
N PRO A 98 -2.79 1.96 -18.45
CA PRO A 98 -1.44 2.40 -18.77
C PRO A 98 -1.41 3.90 -19.08
N GLN A 99 -0.34 4.60 -18.71
CA GLN A 99 -0.16 6.01 -19.01
C GLN A 99 1.31 6.34 -19.29
N ASP A 100 1.56 7.26 -20.22
CA ASP A 100 2.92 7.71 -20.55
C ASP A 100 3.42 8.87 -19.67
N ASN A 101 3.12 8.81 -18.37
CA ASN A 101 3.40 9.89 -17.42
C ASN A 101 3.85 9.38 -16.04
N THR A 102 4.37 8.16 -15.96
CA THR A 102 4.74 7.42 -14.73
C THR A 102 3.59 7.13 -13.76
N TYR A 103 2.31 7.41 -14.06
CA TYR A 103 1.21 7.15 -13.11
C TYR A 103 0.26 6.03 -13.53
N GLY A 104 0.48 5.38 -14.68
CA GLY A 104 -0.39 4.28 -15.10
C GLY A 104 -0.33 3.10 -14.14
N LEU A 105 -1.44 2.37 -14.04
CA LEU A 105 -1.57 1.17 -13.21
C LEU A 105 -2.21 0.01 -13.96
N LEU A 106 -1.76 -1.20 -13.66
CA LEU A 106 -2.41 -2.44 -14.09
C LEU A 106 -2.75 -3.26 -12.85
N PHE A 107 -4.01 -3.67 -12.74
CA PHE A 107 -4.47 -4.53 -11.66
C PHE A 107 -5.02 -5.83 -12.24
N TYR A 108 -4.56 -6.96 -11.72
CA TYR A 108 -4.93 -8.30 -12.16
C TYR A 108 -5.45 -9.11 -10.96
N SER A 109 -6.53 -9.85 -11.16
CA SER A 109 -7.21 -10.62 -10.12
C SER A 109 -7.62 -12.00 -10.64
N ARG A 110 -7.50 -13.00 -9.76
CA ARG A 110 -8.13 -14.32 -9.96
C ARG A 110 -9.59 -14.35 -9.57
N PHE A 111 -9.99 -13.41 -8.71
CA PHE A 111 -11.35 -13.29 -8.20
C PHE A 111 -12.17 -12.31 -9.04
N PRO A 112 -13.48 -12.54 -9.23
CA PRO A 112 -14.37 -11.60 -9.90
C PRO A 112 -14.28 -10.19 -9.32
N LEU A 113 -14.24 -9.19 -10.21
CA LEU A 113 -14.29 -7.78 -9.82
C LEU A 113 -15.69 -7.21 -10.05
N ARG A 114 -16.15 -6.38 -9.12
CA ARG A 114 -17.42 -5.63 -9.23
C ARG A 114 -17.16 -4.14 -9.05
N ASP A 115 -17.88 -3.35 -9.84
CA ASP A 115 -17.85 -1.88 -9.80
C ASP A 115 -16.43 -1.30 -9.90
N ALA A 116 -15.57 -1.97 -10.67
CA ALA A 116 -14.19 -1.57 -10.89
C ALA A 116 -14.15 -0.20 -11.57
N THR A 117 -13.59 0.79 -10.87
CA THR A 117 -13.58 2.18 -11.30
C THR A 117 -12.18 2.75 -11.17
N VAL A 118 -11.65 3.27 -12.29
CA VAL A 118 -10.48 4.15 -12.29
C VAL A 118 -10.96 5.57 -11.97
N ARG A 119 -10.38 6.18 -10.94
CA ARG A 119 -10.78 7.50 -10.42
C ARG A 119 -9.58 8.43 -10.37
N HIS A 120 -9.81 9.69 -10.65
CA HIS A 120 -8.82 10.77 -10.52
C HIS A 120 -9.23 11.61 -9.32
N LEU A 121 -8.74 11.25 -8.13
CA LEU A 121 -9.27 11.76 -6.86
C LEU A 121 -8.98 13.25 -6.66
N LEU A 122 -7.80 13.70 -7.13
CA LEU A 122 -7.35 15.08 -6.97
C LEU A 122 -6.79 15.65 -8.27
N GLN A 123 -5.93 14.89 -8.95
CA GLN A 123 -5.28 15.30 -10.19
C GLN A 123 -5.81 14.45 -11.36
N GLU A 124 -6.19 15.09 -12.47
CA GLU A 124 -6.80 14.43 -13.63
C GLU A 124 -5.88 13.42 -14.33
N ASP A 125 -4.57 13.49 -14.09
CA ASP A 125 -3.55 12.63 -14.71
C ASP A 125 -2.98 11.55 -13.78
N VAL A 126 -3.46 11.48 -12.53
CA VAL A 126 -3.06 10.48 -11.53
C VAL A 126 -4.24 9.54 -11.25
N PRO A 127 -4.25 8.32 -11.83
CA PRO A 127 -5.32 7.37 -11.61
C PRO A 127 -5.17 6.67 -10.25
N SER A 128 -6.32 6.37 -9.66
CA SER A 128 -6.48 5.45 -8.54
C SER A 128 -7.50 4.38 -8.93
N LEU A 129 -7.40 3.19 -8.33
CA LEU A 129 -8.37 2.13 -8.52
C LEU A 129 -9.25 2.00 -7.28
N ARG A 130 -10.55 1.82 -7.47
CA ARG A 130 -11.45 1.22 -6.49
C ARG A 130 -12.23 0.08 -7.12
N THR A 131 -12.29 -1.06 -6.45
CA THR A 131 -13.11 -2.21 -6.91
C THR A 131 -13.54 -3.05 -5.71
N ALA A 132 -14.66 -3.76 -5.84
CA ALA A 132 -14.99 -4.86 -4.95
C ALA A 132 -14.44 -6.17 -5.54
N ILE A 133 -13.73 -6.94 -4.73
CA ILE A 133 -13.20 -8.27 -5.06
C ILE A 133 -14.15 -9.30 -4.46
N VAL A 134 -14.75 -10.16 -5.28
CA VAL A 134 -15.73 -11.16 -4.83
C VAL A 134 -15.03 -12.47 -4.50
N LEU A 135 -15.06 -12.87 -3.24
CA LEU A 135 -14.44 -14.10 -2.75
C LEU A 135 -15.30 -15.34 -3.08
N PRO A 136 -14.74 -16.57 -3.00
CA PRO A 136 -15.46 -17.80 -3.32
C PRO A 136 -16.72 -18.06 -2.47
N ASP A 137 -16.77 -17.50 -1.27
CA ASP A 137 -17.94 -17.57 -0.37
C ASP A 137 -19.00 -16.51 -0.67
N GLY A 138 -18.78 -15.65 -1.68
CA GLY A 138 -19.70 -14.60 -2.12
C GLY A 138 -19.54 -13.27 -1.38
N GLU A 139 -18.69 -13.22 -0.36
CA GLU A 139 -18.36 -11.98 0.36
C GLU A 139 -17.45 -11.09 -0.50
N HIS A 140 -17.40 -9.81 -0.18
CA HIS A 140 -16.62 -8.84 -0.95
C HIS A 140 -15.57 -8.12 -0.10
N VAL A 141 -14.43 -7.87 -0.73
CA VAL A 141 -13.35 -7.04 -0.18
C VAL A 141 -13.22 -5.79 -1.04
N THR A 142 -13.33 -4.61 -0.43
CA THR A 142 -13.04 -3.36 -1.13
C THR A 142 -11.54 -3.21 -1.28
N PHE A 143 -11.08 -3.00 -2.51
CA PHE A 143 -9.67 -2.75 -2.82
C PHE A 143 -9.49 -1.33 -3.35
N HIS A 144 -8.50 -0.64 -2.80
CA HIS A 144 -8.01 0.63 -3.30
C HIS A 144 -6.55 0.50 -3.76
N GLY A 145 -6.27 0.83 -5.01
CA GLY A 145 -4.91 0.92 -5.56
C GLY A 145 -4.53 2.39 -5.73
N LEU A 146 -3.44 2.83 -5.08
CA LEU A 146 -3.02 4.24 -5.05
C LEU A 146 -1.57 4.41 -5.52
N HIS A 147 -1.29 5.53 -6.18
CA HIS A 147 0.06 5.97 -6.47
C HIS A 147 0.13 7.50 -6.54
N PRO A 148 -0.08 8.18 -5.40
CA PRO A 148 -0.09 9.63 -5.37
C PRO A 148 1.30 10.19 -5.71
N ARG A 149 1.31 11.35 -6.36
CA ARG A 149 2.53 12.04 -6.78
C ARG A 149 3.48 12.28 -5.60
N PRO A 150 4.80 11.99 -5.74
CA PRO A 150 5.74 12.28 -4.67
C PRO A 150 5.86 13.78 -4.39
N PRO A 151 6.19 14.17 -3.15
CA PRO A 151 6.64 15.53 -2.89
C PRO A 151 7.97 15.77 -3.61
N HIS A 152 8.06 16.87 -4.37
CA HIS A 152 9.29 17.26 -5.05
C HIS A 152 9.87 18.50 -4.37
N PRO A 153 11.20 18.72 -4.40
CA PRO A 153 11.79 19.97 -3.92
C PRO A 153 11.13 21.18 -4.60
N GLY A 154 10.56 22.09 -3.80
CA GLY A 154 9.83 23.26 -4.31
C GLY A 154 8.33 23.04 -4.56
N HIS A 155 7.81 21.81 -4.37
CA HIS A 155 6.39 21.49 -4.45
C HIS A 155 5.86 20.95 -3.12
N SER A 156 4.60 21.30 -2.81
CA SER A 156 3.95 20.91 -1.55
C SER A 156 3.62 19.41 -1.51
N SER A 157 3.67 18.80 -0.33
CA SER A 157 3.11 17.45 -0.09
C SER A 157 1.58 17.45 0.00
N ALA A 158 0.95 18.62 0.11
CA ALA A 158 -0.49 18.75 0.35
C ALA A 158 -1.37 17.94 -0.62
N PRO A 159 -1.10 17.89 -1.95
CA PRO A 159 -1.89 17.05 -2.86
C PRO A 159 -1.88 15.57 -2.51
N ARG A 160 -0.69 15.01 -2.24
CA ARG A 160 -0.53 13.61 -1.81
C ARG A 160 -1.24 13.38 -0.47
N ASP A 161 -1.04 14.27 0.49
CA ASP A 161 -1.62 14.14 1.83
C ASP A 161 -3.15 14.19 1.79
N ALA A 162 -3.73 15.09 0.98
CA ALA A 162 -5.17 15.19 0.76
C ALA A 162 -5.74 13.92 0.10
N GLU A 163 -5.06 13.37 -0.92
CA GLU A 163 -5.49 12.16 -1.59
C GLU A 163 -5.59 10.96 -0.64
N LEU A 164 -4.56 10.76 0.19
CA LEU A 164 -4.58 9.71 1.22
C LEU A 164 -5.74 9.92 2.21
N VAL A 165 -5.95 11.14 2.70
CA VAL A 165 -7.03 11.44 3.64
C VAL A 165 -8.42 11.25 3.02
N MET A 166 -8.61 11.58 1.74
CA MET A 166 -9.88 11.33 1.04
C MET A 166 -10.22 9.84 1.01
N VAL A 167 -9.23 8.99 0.69
CA VAL A 167 -9.41 7.53 0.72
C VAL A 167 -9.65 7.05 2.16
N ALA A 168 -8.90 7.56 3.14
CA ALA A 168 -9.09 7.17 4.53
C ALA A 168 -10.52 7.41 5.03
N ARG A 169 -11.11 8.57 4.69
CA ARG A 169 -12.50 8.89 5.02
C ARG A 169 -13.49 7.98 4.30
N GLU A 170 -13.26 7.71 3.03
CA GLU A 170 -14.10 6.79 2.25
C GLU A 170 -14.11 5.37 2.84
N VAL A 171 -12.95 4.88 3.29
CA VAL A 171 -12.83 3.58 3.96
C VAL A 171 -13.62 3.56 5.27
N ALA A 172 -13.48 4.60 6.09
CA ALA A 172 -14.21 4.72 7.36
C ALA A 172 -15.73 4.76 7.17
N GLU A 173 -16.20 5.38 6.08
CA GLU A 173 -17.62 5.49 5.73
C GLU A 173 -18.19 4.19 5.14
N THR A 174 -17.42 3.48 4.29
CA THR A 174 -17.89 2.27 3.59
C THR A 174 -18.10 1.09 4.55
N ARG A 175 -17.22 0.93 5.55
CA ARG A 175 -17.17 -0.21 6.48
C ARG A 175 -16.95 -1.57 5.78
N GLY A 176 -16.48 -2.56 6.54
CA GLY A 176 -16.27 -3.92 6.05
C GLY A 176 -14.84 -4.22 5.56
N PRO A 177 -14.60 -5.44 5.03
CA PRO A 177 -13.28 -5.88 4.61
C PRO A 177 -12.69 -4.98 3.53
N THR A 178 -11.58 -4.31 3.85
CA THR A 178 -10.93 -3.36 2.96
C THR A 178 -9.42 -3.55 2.93
N ILE A 179 -8.82 -3.37 1.74
CA ILE A 179 -7.38 -3.32 1.50
C ILE A 179 -7.05 -2.05 0.73
N VAL A 180 -6.02 -1.33 1.17
CA VAL A 180 -5.44 -0.19 0.46
C VAL A 180 -3.98 -0.49 0.19
N ALA A 181 -3.55 -0.42 -1.06
CA ALA A 181 -2.20 -0.78 -1.43
C ALA A 181 -1.62 0.09 -2.55
N GLY A 182 -0.31 0.24 -2.55
CA GLY A 182 0.43 0.93 -3.59
C GLY A 182 1.67 1.66 -3.07
N ASP A 183 2.35 2.37 -3.96
CA ASP A 183 3.46 3.26 -3.62
C ASP A 183 2.89 4.62 -3.23
N LEU A 184 2.87 4.90 -1.94
CA LEU A 184 2.27 6.12 -1.39
C LEU A 184 3.25 7.30 -1.38
N ASN A 185 4.48 7.11 -1.88
CA ASN A 185 5.53 8.12 -1.89
C ASN A 185 5.73 8.79 -0.52
N ASP A 186 5.60 8.00 0.54
CA ASP A 186 5.72 8.46 1.92
C ASP A 186 6.26 7.36 2.82
N VAL A 187 7.02 7.73 3.83
CA VAL A 187 7.62 6.77 4.78
C VAL A 187 6.59 6.31 5.80
N ALA A 188 6.72 5.05 6.24
CA ALA A 188 5.82 4.40 7.21
C ALA A 188 5.56 5.20 8.49
N TRP A 189 6.57 5.94 8.98
CA TRP A 189 6.53 6.71 10.22
C TRP A 189 6.21 8.20 10.00
N SER A 190 5.67 8.57 8.84
CA SER A 190 5.22 9.94 8.58
C SER A 190 3.94 10.27 9.35
N ARG A 191 3.71 11.57 9.60
CA ARG A 191 2.46 12.05 10.21
C ARG A 191 1.25 11.73 9.32
N THR A 192 1.38 11.85 7.99
CA THR A 192 0.30 11.56 7.05
C THR A 192 -0.11 10.08 7.08
N ASN A 193 0.84 9.15 7.16
CA ASN A 193 0.53 7.72 7.29
C ASN A 193 -0.14 7.39 8.64
N ALA A 194 0.28 8.04 9.72
CA ALA A 194 -0.39 7.90 11.02
C ALA A 194 -1.83 8.45 10.95
N LEU A 195 -2.02 9.63 10.35
CA LEU A 195 -3.34 10.23 10.14
C LEU A 195 -4.23 9.35 9.26
N PHE A 196 -3.69 8.81 8.16
CA PHE A 196 -4.39 7.86 7.30
C PHE A 196 -4.90 6.64 8.08
N GLN A 197 -4.04 6.01 8.88
CA GLN A 197 -4.40 4.86 9.70
C GLN A 197 -5.47 5.23 10.74
N ASN A 198 -5.28 6.33 11.48
CA ASN A 198 -6.22 6.78 12.50
C ASN A 198 -7.61 7.07 11.93
N ILE A 199 -7.68 7.75 10.78
CA ILE A 199 -8.95 8.09 10.13
C ILE A 199 -9.62 6.86 9.51
N SER A 200 -8.86 5.98 8.85
CA SER A 200 -9.41 4.81 8.15
C SER A 200 -9.68 3.61 9.06
N GLY A 201 -9.03 3.54 10.21
CA GLY A 201 -9.01 2.35 11.08
C GLY A 201 -8.21 1.17 10.51
N LEU A 202 -7.49 1.35 9.40
CA LEU A 202 -6.70 0.28 8.79
C LEU A 202 -5.41 0.01 9.56
N LEU A 203 -4.96 -1.24 9.49
CA LEU A 203 -3.79 -1.76 10.17
C LEU A 203 -2.58 -1.75 9.24
N ASP A 204 -1.41 -1.47 9.79
CA ASP A 204 -0.13 -1.62 9.12
C ASP A 204 0.55 -2.95 9.52
N PRO A 205 0.72 -3.90 8.58
CA PRO A 205 1.35 -5.18 8.89
C PRO A 205 2.82 -5.06 9.31
N ARG A 206 3.49 -3.95 8.99
CA ARG A 206 4.93 -3.74 9.26
C ARG A 206 5.23 -3.45 10.73
N GLN A 207 4.27 -2.88 11.46
CA GLN A 207 4.46 -2.57 12.88
C GLN A 207 4.73 -3.85 13.68
N GLY A 208 5.83 -3.83 14.45
CA GLY A 208 6.37 -4.98 15.19
C GLY A 208 7.10 -6.02 14.34
N ARG A 209 7.38 -5.76 13.05
CA ARG A 209 7.98 -6.75 12.14
C ARG A 209 9.20 -6.25 11.38
N GLY A 210 9.21 -5.00 10.93
CA GLY A 210 10.33 -4.46 10.19
C GLY A 210 9.93 -3.31 9.27
N LEU A 211 10.92 -2.68 8.63
CA LEU A 211 10.67 -1.57 7.72
C LEU A 211 10.06 -2.02 6.39
N PHE A 212 10.51 -3.17 5.86
CA PHE A 212 10.21 -3.60 4.49
C PHE A 212 10.60 -2.54 3.44
N SER A 213 11.79 -1.93 3.59
CA SER A 213 12.23 -0.82 2.71
C SER A 213 12.33 -1.22 1.24
N THR A 214 11.40 -0.74 0.42
CA THR A 214 11.25 -1.07 -1.00
C THR A 214 12.06 -0.18 -1.93
N PHE A 215 12.27 1.10 -1.60
CA PHE A 215 12.97 2.08 -2.45
C PHE A 215 14.16 2.69 -1.71
N HIS A 216 15.36 2.88 -2.24
CA HIS A 216 15.76 2.62 -3.60
C HIS A 216 16.54 1.30 -3.65
N ALA A 217 16.08 0.36 -4.47
CA ALA A 217 16.61 -0.99 -4.56
C ALA A 217 18.12 -1.05 -4.81
N ARG A 218 18.64 -0.09 -5.58
CA ARG A 218 20.06 0.03 -5.99
C ARG A 218 21.00 0.53 -4.88
N TYR A 219 20.49 1.14 -3.82
CA TYR A 219 21.30 1.73 -2.75
C TYR A 219 21.10 1.01 -1.41
N PRO A 220 21.92 0.00 -1.07
CA PRO A 220 21.68 -0.83 0.12
C PRO A 220 21.70 -0.07 1.46
N PHE A 221 22.40 1.06 1.52
CA PHE A 221 22.50 1.90 2.73
C PHE A 221 21.47 3.04 2.79
N ALA A 222 20.62 3.18 1.76
CA ALA A 222 19.66 4.28 1.62
C ALA A 222 18.34 3.73 1.07
N ARG A 223 17.58 3.06 1.95
CA ARG A 223 16.28 2.46 1.63
C ARG A 223 15.18 2.91 2.60
N TRP A 224 14.01 3.13 2.05
CA TRP A 224 12.79 3.67 2.61
C TRP A 224 11.59 2.78 2.21
N PRO A 225 10.59 2.64 3.08
CA PRO A 225 9.42 1.82 2.82
C PRO A 225 8.28 2.66 2.20
N LEU A 226 8.35 2.86 0.90
CA LEU A 226 7.40 3.72 0.17
C LEU A 226 6.18 2.95 -0.35
N ASP A 227 6.27 1.63 -0.48
CA ASP A 227 5.16 0.76 -0.86
C ASP A 227 4.44 0.25 0.39
N HIS A 228 3.12 0.45 0.44
CA HIS A 228 2.28 0.14 1.59
C HIS A 228 1.21 -0.87 1.21
N VAL A 229 0.84 -1.69 2.19
CA VAL A 229 -0.39 -2.46 2.20
C VAL A 229 -1.03 -2.25 3.56
N PHE A 230 -2.18 -1.60 3.59
CA PHE A 230 -3.01 -1.46 4.77
C PHE A 230 -4.27 -2.32 4.61
N TYR A 231 -4.79 -2.85 5.71
CA TYR A 231 -6.03 -3.63 5.66
C TYR A 231 -6.84 -3.51 6.94
N SER A 232 -8.15 -3.71 6.80
CA SER A 232 -9.09 -3.61 7.92
C SER A 232 -8.93 -4.78 8.89
N GLU A 233 -9.46 -4.63 10.09
CA GLU A 233 -9.49 -5.63 11.16
C GLU A 233 -10.10 -7.00 10.78
N HIS A 234 -10.80 -7.10 9.65
CA HIS A 234 -11.33 -8.35 9.11
C HIS A 234 -10.25 -9.34 8.64
N PHE A 235 -8.99 -8.91 8.56
CA PHE A 235 -7.87 -9.74 8.12
C PHE A 235 -6.85 -9.96 9.23
N LEU A 236 -6.33 -11.19 9.29
CA LEU A 236 -5.11 -11.55 10.00
C LEU A 236 -3.95 -11.68 8.99
N LEU A 237 -2.72 -11.44 9.44
CA LEU A 237 -1.53 -11.57 8.60
C LEU A 237 -1.03 -13.03 8.56
N SER A 238 -1.07 -13.67 7.39
CA SER A 238 -0.45 -14.98 7.19
C SER A 238 1.04 -14.85 6.84
N GLY A 239 1.40 -13.85 6.03
CA GLY A 239 2.78 -13.61 5.63
C GLY A 239 2.99 -12.25 4.98
N MET A 240 4.21 -11.74 5.06
CA MET A 240 4.64 -10.51 4.39
C MET A 240 6.11 -10.62 4.04
N GLU A 241 6.48 -10.27 2.81
CA GLU A 241 7.84 -10.36 2.32
C GLU A 241 8.13 -9.22 1.34
N ARG A 242 9.27 -8.54 1.51
CA ARG A 242 9.86 -7.73 0.46
C ARG A 242 10.69 -8.65 -0.43
N LEU A 243 10.28 -8.79 -1.68
CA LEU A 243 10.85 -9.74 -2.63
C LEU A 243 12.17 -9.24 -3.23
N GLY A 244 12.79 -10.10 -4.05
CA GLY A 244 14.04 -9.81 -4.75
C GLY A 244 13.89 -8.73 -5.82
N ASP A 245 15.05 -8.23 -6.29
CA ASP A 245 15.14 -7.24 -7.36
C ASP A 245 14.55 -7.77 -8.68
N VAL A 246 13.85 -6.91 -9.42
CA VAL A 246 13.25 -7.16 -10.74
C VAL A 246 13.67 -6.10 -11.78
N GLY A 247 14.75 -5.36 -11.52
CA GLY A 247 15.27 -4.31 -12.39
C GLY A 247 14.68 -2.92 -12.14
N SER A 248 13.60 -2.83 -11.35
CA SER A 248 13.00 -1.59 -10.87
C SER A 248 13.88 -0.92 -9.79
N ASP A 249 13.68 0.36 -9.53
CA ASP A 249 14.20 1.03 -8.35
C ASP A 249 13.38 0.72 -7.07
N HIS A 250 12.24 0.04 -7.20
CA HIS A 250 11.46 -0.53 -6.11
C HIS A 250 11.60 -2.06 -6.04
N PHE A 251 11.68 -2.60 -4.83
CA PHE A 251 11.45 -4.01 -4.59
C PHE A 251 9.95 -4.32 -4.56
N PRO A 252 9.49 -5.43 -5.16
CA PRO A 252 8.12 -5.89 -5.00
C PRO A 252 7.83 -6.25 -3.54
N ILE A 253 6.59 -6.03 -3.11
CA ILE A 253 6.09 -6.46 -1.81
C ILE A 253 4.97 -7.49 -1.99
N TRP A 254 5.06 -8.58 -1.24
CA TRP A 254 4.04 -9.62 -1.21
C TRP A 254 3.46 -9.74 0.18
N VAL A 255 2.15 -9.90 0.24
CA VAL A 255 1.39 -10.08 1.47
C VAL A 255 0.39 -11.21 1.27
N GLU A 256 0.21 -12.02 2.31
CA GLU A 256 -0.84 -13.02 2.39
C GLU A 256 -1.70 -12.74 3.61
N LEU A 257 -3.00 -12.59 3.36
CA LEU A 257 -4.00 -12.25 4.35
C LEU A 257 -4.94 -13.42 4.55
N CYS A 258 -5.43 -13.55 5.77
CA CYS A 258 -6.50 -14.48 6.13
C CYS A 258 -7.74 -13.70 6.56
N ARG A 259 -8.83 -13.83 5.81
CA ARG A 259 -10.11 -13.24 6.19
C ARG A 259 -10.84 -14.18 7.13
N ALA A 260 -10.70 -13.96 8.44
CA ALA A 260 -11.31 -14.82 9.44
C ALA A 260 -12.50 -14.11 10.11
N PRO A 261 -13.67 -14.76 10.30
CA PRO A 261 -14.84 -14.16 10.96
C PRO A 261 -14.57 -13.61 12.37
N HIS A 262 -13.53 -14.12 13.03
CA HIS A 262 -13.13 -13.75 14.38
C HIS A 262 -11.92 -12.79 14.41
N ALA A 263 -11.46 -12.30 13.25
CA ALA A 263 -10.31 -11.41 13.15
C ALA A 263 -10.55 -10.09 13.88
N SER A 264 -11.71 -9.44 13.65
CA SER A 264 -12.05 -8.16 14.29
C SER A 264 -12.01 -8.22 15.81
N ALA A 265 -12.47 -9.32 16.41
CA ALA A 265 -12.45 -9.50 17.87
C ALA A 265 -11.03 -9.62 18.48
N LYS A 266 -10.00 -9.83 17.65
CA LYS A 266 -8.60 -9.96 18.07
C LYS A 266 -7.75 -8.75 17.67
N GLN A 267 -8.27 -7.89 16.82
CA GLN A 267 -7.58 -6.72 16.30
C GLN A 267 -7.92 -5.49 17.14
N GLU A 268 -6.94 -4.62 17.31
CA GLU A 268 -7.14 -3.27 17.84
C GLU A 268 -6.92 -2.31 16.69
N THR A 269 -7.97 -1.60 16.28
CA THR A 269 -7.89 -0.60 15.21
C THR A 269 -7.40 0.73 15.76
N PRO A 270 -6.59 1.49 15.00
CA PRO A 270 -6.36 2.89 15.29
C PRO A 270 -7.67 3.66 15.37
N GLU A 271 -7.76 4.61 16.30
CA GLU A 271 -8.92 5.48 16.46
C GLU A 271 -8.49 6.94 16.21
N ALA A 272 -9.26 7.65 15.40
CA ALA A 272 -9.05 9.08 15.17
C ALA A 272 -9.42 9.90 16.40
N SER A 273 -8.49 10.76 16.83
CA SER A 273 -8.77 11.82 17.78
C SER A 273 -9.50 13.01 17.13
N THR A 274 -9.99 13.93 17.96
CA THR A 274 -10.54 15.21 17.48
C THR A 274 -9.51 16.01 16.65
N GLU A 275 -8.23 15.89 17.01
CA GLU A 275 -7.12 16.52 16.28
C GLU A 275 -6.91 15.86 14.92
N ASP A 276 -6.90 14.53 14.84
CA ASP A 276 -6.82 13.81 13.56
C ASP A 276 -7.95 14.25 12.62
N HIS A 277 -9.18 14.34 13.11
CA HIS A 277 -10.30 14.81 12.29
C HIS A 277 -10.15 16.27 11.83
N ARG A 278 -9.49 17.13 12.62
CA ARG A 278 -9.17 18.50 12.21
C ARG A 278 -8.08 18.50 11.14
N ASP A 279 -6.98 17.79 11.37
CA ASP A 279 -5.87 17.66 10.44
C ASP A 279 -6.31 17.09 9.10
N ALA A 280 -7.21 16.11 9.12
CA ALA A 280 -7.82 15.53 7.92
C ALA A 280 -8.65 16.56 7.13
N ARG A 281 -9.38 17.45 7.80
CA ARG A 281 -10.11 18.54 7.12
C ARG A 281 -9.15 19.54 6.51
N GLU A 282 -8.14 19.96 7.28
CA GLU A 282 -7.12 20.91 6.83
C GLU A 282 -6.34 20.39 5.61
N ALA A 283 -5.99 19.11 5.59
CA ALA A 283 -5.31 18.48 4.46
C ALA A 283 -6.14 18.58 3.16
N ILE A 284 -7.45 18.32 3.22
CA ILE A 284 -8.35 18.44 2.06
C ILE A 284 -8.57 19.91 1.67
N GLU A 285 -8.71 20.81 2.64
CA GLU A 285 -8.91 22.24 2.38
C GLU A 285 -7.69 22.90 1.73
N ALA A 286 -6.48 22.41 2.03
CA ALA A 286 -5.24 22.95 1.48
C ALA A 286 -5.08 22.77 -0.05
N VAL A 287 -5.94 21.97 -0.69
CA VAL A 287 -5.88 21.63 -2.11
C VAL A 287 -7.17 21.95 -2.89
N ARG A 288 -8.12 22.62 -2.24
CA ARG A 288 -9.33 23.17 -2.87
C ARG A 288 -9.07 24.58 -3.39
#